data_AF-A0A1U8DVC5-F1
#
_entry.id   AF-A0A1U8DVC5-F1
#
_cell.length_a   1.000
_cell.length_b   1.000
_cell.length_c   1.000
_cell.angle_alpha   90.00
_cell.angle_beta   90.00
_cell.angle_gamma   90.00
#
_symmetry.space_group_name_H-M   'P 1'
#
loop_
_entity.id
_entity.type
_entity.pdbx_description
1 polymer ?
#
loop_
_entity_poly.entity_id
_entity_poly.type
_entity_poly.pdbx_seq_one_letter_code
_entity_poly.pdbx_strand_id
1 'polypeptide(L)'
;MEAVIEEPILSRLDRLDNIIKKLEEVRGGDHSSKSSTASSETLTTSDGQVSSLDFSPRSMEKHCRPIDDVISETEHKGTLIERLVNVENRVLNVCAQLEAELELMKKKKQEDLAVEENLKKKREENDVVIEEEDRAPHKKGTFKSFVKSCVKGTGIGKHNRKI
;
A
#
# COMPACT_ATOMS: atom_id res chain seq x y z
N MET A 1 -14.76 21.05 8.56
CA MET A 1 -13.71 20.03 8.70
C MET A 1 -12.58 20.68 9.46
N GLU A 2 -12.55 20.44 10.78
CA GLU A 2 -11.53 21.01 11.66
C GLU A 2 -10.31 20.08 11.61
N ALA A 3 -9.21 20.56 11.04
CA ALA A 3 -7.96 19.83 11.01
C ALA A 3 -7.35 19.91 12.42
N VAL A 4 -7.38 18.79 13.14
CA VAL A 4 -6.64 18.66 14.39
C VAL A 4 -5.17 18.73 14.03
N ILE A 5 -4.55 19.90 14.23
CA ILE A 5 -3.11 20.10 14.08
C ILE A 5 -2.48 19.40 15.28
N GLU A 6 -2.24 18.10 15.14
CA GLU A 6 -1.55 17.31 16.16
C GLU A 6 -0.11 17.84 16.27
N GLU A 7 0.28 18.23 17.48
CA GLU A 7 1.64 18.69 17.76
C GLU A 7 2.65 17.63 17.30
N PRO A 8 3.73 18.03 16.59
CA PRO A 8 4.77 17.11 16.16
C PRO A 8 5.27 16.25 17.34
N ILE A 9 5.49 14.96 17.10
CA ILE A 9 5.88 14.00 18.16
C ILE A 9 7.09 14.50 18.97
N LEU A 10 8.01 15.21 18.32
CA LEU A 10 9.19 15.80 18.97
C LEU A 10 8.83 16.89 20.00
N SER A 11 7.84 17.74 19.77
CA SER A 11 7.44 18.77 20.75
C SER A 11 6.74 18.14 21.96
N ARG A 12 6.02 17.04 21.75
CA ARG A 12 5.41 16.27 22.84
C ARG A 12 6.46 15.62 23.74
N LEU A 13 7.54 15.10 23.15
CA LEU A 13 8.66 14.52 23.92
C LEU A 13 9.43 15.59 24.68
N ASP A 14 9.80 16.71 24.03
CA ASP A 14 10.48 17.82 24.69
C ASP A 14 9.66 18.39 25.87
N ARG A 15 8.33 18.45 25.72
CA ARG A 15 7.44 18.85 26.83
C ARG A 15 7.49 17.86 28.00
N LEU A 16 7.54 16.55 27.73
CA LEU A 16 7.60 15.52 28.77
C LEU A 16 8.94 15.56 29.51
N ASP A 17 10.05 15.71 28.79
CA ASP A 17 11.39 15.83 29.38
C ASP A 17 11.49 17.03 30.32
N ASN A 18 10.93 18.17 29.90
CA ASN A 18 10.86 19.37 30.73
C ASN A 18 10.00 19.18 32.00
N ILE A 19 8.91 18.41 31.92
CA ILE A 19 8.07 18.11 33.09
C ILE A 19 8.79 17.18 34.06
N ILE A 20 9.43 16.12 33.56
CA ILE A 20 10.17 15.17 34.39
C ILE A 20 11.30 15.88 35.12
N LYS A 21 12.08 16.73 34.42
CA LYS A 21 13.14 17.54 35.00
C LYS A 21 12.66 18.39 36.19
N LYS A 22 11.54 19.11 36.04
CA LYS A 22 10.98 19.91 37.14
C LYS A 22 10.51 19.06 38.31
N LEU A 23 9.95 17.89 38.05
CA LEU A 23 9.50 16.98 39.11
C LEU A 23 10.67 16.35 39.88
N GLU A 24 11.81 16.14 39.23
CA GLU A 24 13.05 15.71 39.88
C GLU A 24 13.68 16.82 40.71
N GLU A 25 13.68 18.06 40.19
CA GLU A 25 14.13 19.26 40.92
C GLU A 25 13.32 19.48 42.21
N VAL A 26 12.00 19.26 42.18
CA VAL A 26 11.12 19.36 43.36
C VAL A 26 11.32 18.19 44.33
N ARG A 27 11.73 17.01 43.84
CA ARG A 27 11.91 15.80 44.65
C ARG A 27 13.27 15.73 45.37
N GLY A 28 14.29 16.46 44.88
CA GLY A 28 15.64 16.50 45.47
C GLY A 28 15.91 17.66 46.43
N GLY A 29 14.91 18.48 46.78
CA GLY A 29 15.11 19.71 47.56
C GLY A 29 14.84 19.56 49.06
N ASP A 30 15.88 19.30 49.85
CA ASP A 30 15.91 19.43 51.32
C ASP A 30 15.85 20.90 51.81
N HIS A 31 14.96 21.72 51.24
CA HIS A 31 14.82 23.12 51.61
C HIS A 31 13.37 23.47 51.92
N SER A 32 13.04 23.35 53.20
CA SER A 32 11.95 24.09 53.83
C SER A 32 12.08 25.58 53.48
N SER A 33 11.12 26.12 52.74
CA SER A 33 10.72 27.52 52.79
C SER A 33 9.31 27.71 52.24
N LYS A 34 8.41 28.02 53.16
CA LYS A 34 7.02 28.45 52.97
C LYS A 34 6.92 29.58 51.92
N SER A 35 6.07 29.46 50.90
CA SER A 35 5.27 30.61 50.41
C SER A 35 4.19 30.18 49.40
N SER A 36 2.95 30.28 49.85
CA SER A 36 1.78 30.86 49.18
C SER A 36 1.55 30.63 47.68
N THR A 37 0.53 29.83 47.43
CA THR A 37 -0.46 30.02 46.37
C THR A 37 -0.75 31.51 46.10
N ALA A 38 -0.49 31.98 44.89
CA ALA A 38 -1.11 33.19 44.35
C ALA A 38 -1.70 32.83 42.98
N SER A 39 -3.02 32.79 42.98
CA SER A 39 -3.89 32.52 41.84
C SER A 39 -3.60 33.47 40.67
N SER A 40 -3.78 32.91 39.48
CA SER A 40 -3.80 33.61 38.20
C SER A 40 -4.87 34.72 38.21
N GLU A 41 -4.47 35.96 37.88
CA GLU A 41 -5.38 37.02 37.41
C GLU A 41 -5.03 37.30 35.94
N THR A 42 -5.85 36.93 34.95
CA THR A 42 -7.07 37.57 34.42
C THR A 42 -6.75 38.33 33.13
N LEU A 43 -7.71 38.29 32.18
CA LEU A 43 -7.92 39.09 30.96
C LEU A 43 -7.46 38.41 29.65
N THR A 44 -8.21 38.25 28.56
CA THR A 44 -9.58 38.55 28.04
C THR A 44 -9.63 37.77 26.71
N THR A 45 -10.66 37.04 26.28
CA THR A 45 -11.81 37.56 25.50
C THR A 45 -12.80 36.42 25.15
N SER A 46 -14.09 36.75 25.18
CA SER A 46 -15.15 36.32 24.24
C SER A 46 -15.61 34.85 24.21
N ASP A 47 -16.72 34.60 24.91
CA ASP A 47 -17.84 33.73 24.52
C ASP A 47 -17.55 32.48 23.71
N GLY A 48 -17.19 31.42 24.43
CA GLY A 48 -17.34 30.04 24.01
C GLY A 48 -17.12 29.20 25.23
N GLN A 49 -18.07 28.33 25.59
CA GLN A 49 -17.96 27.47 26.76
C GLN A 49 -16.71 26.58 26.71
N VAL A 50 -15.60 27.11 27.20
CA VAL A 50 -14.55 26.32 27.81
C VAL A 50 -15.11 25.88 29.15
N SER A 51 -15.62 24.66 29.19
CA SER A 51 -15.72 23.92 30.45
C SER A 51 -14.35 24.03 31.09
N SER A 52 -14.23 24.93 32.08
CA SER A 52 -13.10 24.93 32.98
C SER A 52 -13.20 23.61 33.72
N LEU A 53 -12.54 22.60 33.17
CA LEU A 53 -12.15 21.41 33.92
C LEU A 53 -11.36 21.95 35.09
N ASP A 54 -12.07 22.11 36.20
CA ASP A 54 -11.55 22.55 37.46
C ASP A 54 -10.56 21.45 37.87
N PHE A 55 -9.28 21.55 37.51
CA PHE A 55 -8.24 20.57 37.84
C PHE A 55 -7.88 20.60 39.35
N SER A 56 -8.84 20.97 40.18
CA SER A 56 -8.78 20.80 41.62
C SER A 56 -8.72 19.30 41.93
N PRO A 57 -7.75 18.82 42.73
CA PRO A 57 -7.66 17.41 43.14
C PRO A 57 -8.97 16.85 43.73
N ARG A 58 -9.84 17.74 44.24
CA ARG A 58 -11.15 17.44 44.82
C ARG A 58 -12.28 17.23 43.81
N SER A 59 -12.14 17.69 42.56
CA SER A 59 -13.16 17.52 41.51
C SER A 59 -12.89 16.26 40.64
N MET A 60 -11.63 15.82 40.59
CA MET A 60 -11.18 14.67 39.78
C MET A 60 -11.81 13.36 40.25
N GLU A 61 -12.09 13.24 41.55
CA GLU A 61 -12.76 12.07 42.13
C GLU A 61 -14.13 11.78 41.49
N LYS A 62 -14.81 12.80 40.94
CA LYS A 62 -16.09 12.63 40.22
C LYS A 62 -15.93 12.22 38.74
N HIS A 63 -14.71 12.21 38.21
CA HIS A 63 -14.40 11.98 36.79
C HIS A 63 -13.45 10.79 36.56
N CYS A 64 -12.87 10.25 37.62
CA CYS A 64 -12.00 9.07 37.55
C CYS A 64 -12.84 7.79 37.52
N ARG A 65 -12.39 6.80 36.73
CA ARG A 65 -12.88 5.43 36.80
C ARG A 65 -12.22 4.69 37.97
N PRO A 66 -12.87 3.66 38.54
CA PRO A 66 -12.25 2.79 39.55
C PRO A 66 -10.91 2.23 39.07
N ILE A 67 -9.93 2.15 39.97
CA ILE A 67 -8.58 1.71 39.62
C ILE A 67 -8.55 0.26 39.11
N ASP A 68 -9.40 -0.61 39.66
CA ASP A 68 -9.51 -2.02 39.27
C ASP A 68 -9.96 -2.17 37.80
N ASP A 69 -10.87 -1.30 37.34
CA ASP A 69 -11.32 -1.28 35.95
C ASP A 69 -10.16 -0.91 35.02
N VAL A 70 -9.36 0.09 35.40
CA VAL A 70 -8.21 0.56 34.61
C VAL A 70 -7.11 -0.51 34.55
N ILE A 71 -6.86 -1.20 35.67
CA ILE A 71 -5.89 -2.29 35.74
C ILE A 71 -6.34 -3.43 34.81
N SER A 72 -7.58 -3.91 34.96
CA SER A 72 -8.10 -5.00 34.14
C SER A 72 -8.15 -4.65 32.65
N GLU A 73 -8.49 -3.41 32.30
CA GLU A 73 -8.47 -2.92 30.92
C GLU A 73 -7.05 -2.93 30.35
N THR A 74 -6.06 -2.47 31.13
CA THR A 74 -4.66 -2.39 30.69
C THR A 74 -4.05 -3.79 30.53
N GLU A 75 -4.33 -4.70 31.45
CA GLU A 75 -3.91 -6.10 31.37
C GLU A 75 -4.52 -6.79 30.14
N HIS A 76 -5.81 -6.55 29.86
CA HIS A 76 -6.47 -7.15 28.71
C HIS A 76 -6.00 -6.55 27.36
N LYS A 77 -5.73 -5.24 27.30
CA LYS A 77 -5.25 -4.57 26.08
C LYS A 77 -3.77 -4.81 25.81
N GLY A 78 -3.02 -5.23 26.83
CA GLY A 78 -1.58 -5.43 26.75
C GLY A 78 -0.82 -4.11 26.67
N THR A 79 0.50 -4.24 26.53
CA THR A 79 1.41 -3.10 26.47
C THR A 79 1.46 -2.50 25.06
N LEU A 80 1.91 -1.25 24.97
CA LEU A 80 2.22 -0.64 23.68
C LEU A 80 3.27 -1.45 22.89
N ILE A 81 4.23 -2.06 23.58
CA ILE A 81 5.30 -2.87 22.98
C ILE A 81 4.71 -4.13 22.32
N GLU A 82 3.81 -4.84 22.98
CA GLU A 82 3.15 -6.02 22.41
C GLU A 82 2.37 -5.67 21.13
N ARG A 83 1.67 -4.53 21.13
CA ARG A 83 0.97 -4.04 19.94
C ARG A 83 1.94 -3.68 18.81
N LEU A 84 3.09 -3.10 19.13
CA LEU A 84 4.12 -2.75 18.15
C LEU A 84 4.71 -4.01 17.52
N VAL A 85 5.08 -5.00 18.33
CA VAL A 85 5.59 -6.30 17.86
C VAL A 85 4.58 -7.00 16.94
N ASN A 86 3.29 -6.97 17.28
CA ASN A 86 2.25 -7.53 16.41
C ASN A 86 2.15 -6.81 15.06
N VAL A 87 2.28 -5.47 15.04
CA VAL A 87 2.30 -4.70 13.79
C VAL A 87 3.55 -5.03 12.97
N GLU A 88 4.73 -5.08 13.59
CA GLU A 88 5.98 -5.46 12.94
C GLU A 88 5.88 -6.83 12.28
N ASN A 89 5.36 -7.83 13.00
CA ASN A 89 5.15 -9.18 12.46
C ASN A 89 4.19 -9.19 11.26
N ARG A 90 3.11 -8.42 11.32
CA ARG A 90 2.15 -8.32 10.21
C ARG A 90 2.77 -7.65 8.99
N VAL A 91 3.54 -6.59 9.19
CA VAL A 91 4.26 -5.90 8.10
C VAL A 91 5.30 -6.84 7.48
N LEU A 92 6.09 -7.54 8.30
CA LEU A 92 7.07 -8.51 7.83
C LEU A 92 6.43 -9.60 6.96
N ASN A 93 5.29 -10.15 7.38
CA ASN A 93 4.55 -11.15 6.61
C ASN A 93 4.09 -10.62 5.25
N VAL A 94 3.58 -9.38 5.20
CA VAL A 94 3.15 -8.75 3.94
C VAL A 94 4.35 -8.51 3.02
N CYS A 95 5.47 -8.02 3.56
CA CYS A 95 6.71 -7.83 2.80
C CYS A 95 7.18 -9.16 2.18
N ALA A 96 7.24 -10.23 2.97
CA ALA A 96 7.64 -11.54 2.49
C ALA A 96 6.71 -12.09 1.38
N GLN A 97 5.40 -11.88 1.51
CA GLN A 97 4.43 -12.28 0.49
C GLN A 97 4.62 -11.51 -0.82
N LEU A 98 4.81 -10.19 -0.74
CA LEU A 98 5.04 -9.34 -1.91
C LEU A 98 6.35 -9.70 -2.62
N GLU A 99 7.42 -9.95 -1.88
CA GLU A 99 8.71 -10.40 -2.44
C GLU A 99 8.56 -11.72 -3.19
N ALA A 100 7.87 -12.70 -2.60
CA ALA A 100 7.60 -13.98 -3.24
C ALA A 100 6.76 -13.85 -4.52
N GLU A 101 5.70 -13.02 -4.50
CA GLU A 101 4.86 -12.76 -5.67
C GLU A 101 5.65 -12.09 -6.80
N LEU A 102 6.51 -11.13 -6.46
CA LEU A 102 7.36 -10.42 -7.40
C LEU A 102 8.40 -11.37 -8.03
N GLU A 103 8.98 -12.28 -7.26
CA GLU A 103 9.84 -13.35 -7.78
C GLU A 103 9.11 -14.29 -8.74
N LEU A 104 7.88 -14.70 -8.40
CA LEU A 104 7.06 -15.53 -9.29
C LEU A 104 6.73 -14.79 -10.59
N MET A 105 6.37 -13.51 -10.51
CA MET A 105 6.10 -12.68 -11.69
C MET A 105 7.34 -12.53 -12.57
N LYS A 106 8.53 -12.35 -11.98
CA LYS A 106 9.80 -12.30 -12.70
C LYS A 106 10.09 -13.61 -13.43
N LYS A 107 9.93 -14.76 -12.74
CA LYS A 107 10.14 -16.09 -13.34
C LYS A 107 9.18 -16.32 -14.51
N LYS A 108 7.89 -16.05 -14.31
CA LYS A 108 6.88 -16.18 -15.38
C LYS A 108 7.22 -15.30 -16.58
N LYS A 109 7.62 -14.04 -16.35
CA LYS A 109 8.02 -13.14 -17.44
C LYS A 109 9.25 -13.66 -18.20
N GLN A 110 10.23 -14.24 -17.49
CA GLN A 110 11.40 -14.85 -18.15
C GLN A 110 11.02 -16.08 -18.97
N GLU A 111 10.12 -16.92 -18.45
CA GLU A 111 9.58 -18.07 -19.19
C GLU A 111 8.81 -17.64 -20.43
N ASP A 112 7.93 -16.65 -20.33
CA ASP A 112 7.16 -16.10 -21.46
C ASP A 112 8.09 -15.56 -22.56
N LEU A 113 9.15 -14.82 -22.18
CA LEU A 113 10.17 -14.31 -23.10
C LEU A 113 10.94 -15.44 -23.78
N ALA A 114 11.34 -16.46 -23.01
CA ALA A 114 12.04 -17.63 -23.56
C ALA A 114 11.15 -18.41 -24.54
N VAL A 115 9.87 -18.58 -24.24
CA VAL A 115 8.91 -19.22 -25.15
C VAL A 115 8.75 -18.40 -26.43
N GLU A 116 8.65 -17.08 -26.33
CA GLU A 116 8.53 -16.18 -27.49
C GLU A 116 9.76 -16.26 -28.40
N GLU A 117 10.99 -16.27 -27.85
CA GLU A 117 12.21 -16.44 -28.64
C GLU A 117 12.27 -17.81 -29.32
N ASN A 118 11.89 -18.89 -28.64
CA ASN A 118 11.85 -20.22 -29.23
C ASN A 118 10.83 -20.32 -30.37
N LEU A 119 9.68 -19.64 -30.26
CA LEU A 119 8.68 -19.56 -31.33
C LEU A 119 9.20 -18.77 -32.54
N LYS A 120 9.90 -17.66 -32.31
CA LYS A 120 10.52 -16.87 -33.40
C LYS A 120 11.58 -17.69 -34.15
N LYS A 121 12.48 -18.35 -33.42
CA LYS A 121 13.51 -19.20 -34.01
C LYS A 121 12.94 -20.35 -34.84
N LYS A 122 11.89 -21.03 -34.36
CA LYS A 122 11.19 -22.06 -35.13
C LYS A 122 10.56 -21.51 -36.41
N ARG A 123 10.04 -20.28 -36.38
CA ARG A 123 9.43 -19.66 -37.57
C ARG A 123 10.48 -19.32 -38.61
N GLU A 124 11.61 -18.77 -38.19
CA GLU A 124 12.75 -18.47 -39.06
C GLU A 124 13.37 -19.75 -39.64
N GLU A 125 13.51 -20.81 -38.86
CA GLU A 125 14.01 -22.11 -39.33
C GLU A 125 13.05 -22.77 -40.32
N ASN A 126 11.72 -22.67 -40.12
CA ASN A 126 10.75 -23.15 -41.09
C ASN A 126 10.72 -22.32 -42.38
N ASP A 127 10.92 -20.99 -42.32
CA ASP A 127 11.04 -20.16 -43.53
C ASP A 127 12.33 -20.47 -44.32
N VAL A 128 13.44 -20.79 -43.66
CA VAL A 128 14.70 -21.19 -44.32
C VAL A 128 14.59 -22.57 -44.99
N VAL A 129 13.86 -23.52 -44.38
CA VAL A 129 13.63 -24.85 -44.98
C VAL A 129 12.76 -24.77 -46.24
N ILE A 130 11.87 -23.77 -46.36
CA ILE A 130 11.09 -23.54 -47.60
C ILE A 130 11.98 -22.99 -48.73
N GLU A 131 13.09 -22.32 -48.43
CA GLU A 131 14.00 -21.77 -49.45
C GLU A 131 14.97 -22.81 -50.03
N GLU A 132 15.33 -23.89 -49.30
CA GLU A 132 16.23 -24.93 -49.83
C GLU A 132 15.53 -26.05 -50.63
N GLU A 133 14.21 -26.26 -50.47
CA GLU A 133 13.48 -27.34 -51.19
C GLU A 133 12.72 -26.89 -52.46
N ASP A 134 12.94 -25.67 -52.97
CA ASP A 134 12.31 -25.17 -54.21
C ASP A 134 13.31 -25.12 -55.40
N ARG A 135 13.95 -26.26 -55.72
CA ARG A 135 14.43 -26.55 -57.10
C ARG A 135 13.50 -27.55 -57.81
N ALA A 136 12.19 -27.25 -57.85
CA ALA A 136 11.25 -27.85 -58.80
C ALA A 136 10.13 -26.84 -59.13
N PRO A 137 9.67 -26.71 -60.39
CA PRO A 137 8.77 -25.65 -60.79
C PRO A 137 7.32 -26.01 -60.43
N HIS A 138 6.89 -25.69 -59.21
CA HIS A 138 5.50 -25.87 -58.80
C HIS A 138 4.67 -24.60 -59.02
N LYS A 139 3.62 -24.74 -59.84
CA LYS A 139 2.67 -23.70 -60.24
C LYS A 139 1.95 -23.14 -59.00
N LYS A 140 2.39 -22.00 -58.48
CA LYS A 140 1.77 -21.29 -57.35
C LYS A 140 0.45 -20.63 -57.79
N GLY A 141 -0.66 -21.34 -57.63
CA GLY A 141 -2.01 -20.78 -57.67
C GLY A 141 -2.26 -19.89 -56.46
N THR A 142 -1.99 -18.60 -56.59
CA THR A 142 -2.12 -17.63 -55.49
C THR A 142 -3.59 -17.40 -55.11
N PHE A 143 -3.87 -17.10 -53.84
CA PHE A 143 -5.21 -16.72 -53.31
C PHE A 143 -5.93 -15.66 -54.17
N LYS A 144 -5.16 -14.83 -54.89
CA LYS A 144 -5.66 -13.88 -55.90
C LYS A 144 -6.45 -14.54 -57.03
N SER A 145 -6.13 -15.76 -57.46
CA SER A 145 -6.90 -16.49 -58.48
C SER A 145 -8.25 -16.96 -57.97
N PHE A 146 -8.34 -17.33 -56.68
CA PHE A 146 -9.59 -17.71 -56.03
C PHE A 146 -10.54 -16.51 -55.87
N VAL A 147 -10.01 -15.37 -55.37
CA VAL A 147 -10.78 -14.12 -55.28
C VAL A 147 -11.27 -13.66 -56.66
N LYS A 148 -10.44 -13.84 -57.71
CA LYS A 148 -10.80 -13.51 -59.09
C LYS A 148 -11.89 -14.42 -59.67
N SER A 149 -11.95 -15.70 -59.29
CA SER A 149 -13.03 -16.59 -59.73
C SER A 149 -14.37 -16.31 -59.04
N CYS A 150 -14.37 -15.80 -57.81
CA CYS A 150 -15.60 -15.42 -57.11
C CYS A 150 -16.24 -14.13 -57.67
N VAL A 151 -15.43 -13.21 -58.21
CA VAL A 151 -15.91 -11.95 -58.79
C VAL A 151 -16.34 -12.11 -60.26
N LYS A 152 -15.79 -13.08 -60.99
CA LYS A 152 -16.11 -13.31 -62.41
C LYS A 152 -17.18 -14.40 -62.52
N GLY A 153 -18.45 -13.99 -62.46
CA GLY A 153 -19.61 -14.85 -62.62
C GLY A 153 -19.54 -15.79 -63.84
N THR A 154 -20.04 -17.00 -63.63
CA THR A 154 -20.12 -18.14 -64.53
C THR A 154 -20.78 -17.80 -65.88
N GLY A 155 -19.99 -17.80 -66.96
CA GLY A 155 -20.51 -17.80 -68.34
C GLY A 155 -20.47 -19.22 -68.90
N ILE A 156 -21.61 -19.91 -68.89
CA ILE A 156 -21.79 -21.22 -69.53
C ILE A 156 -21.87 -21.02 -71.05
N GLY A 157 -20.81 -21.36 -71.78
CA GLY A 157 -20.81 -21.49 -73.23
C GLY A 157 -20.64 -22.95 -73.65
N LYS A 158 -21.73 -23.64 -73.96
CA LYS A 158 -21.71 -25.02 -74.45
C LYS A 158 -21.37 -25.07 -75.94
N HIS A 159 -20.20 -25.65 -76.23
CA HIS A 159 -19.87 -26.64 -77.26
C HIS A 159 -20.53 -26.55 -78.66
N ASN A 160 -19.68 -26.30 -79.66
CA ASN A 160 -19.92 -26.60 -81.07
C ASN A 160 -20.23 -28.10 -81.28
N ARG A 161 -21.19 -28.41 -82.15
CA ARG A 161 -21.31 -29.72 -82.83
C ARG A 161 -21.19 -29.49 -84.33
N LYS A 162 -20.14 -30.05 -84.93
CA LYS A 162 -20.05 -30.31 -86.38
C LYS A 162 -21.03 -31.43 -86.73
N ILE A 163 -21.79 -31.27 -87.82
CA ILE A 163 -21.67 -31.98 -89.11
C ILE A 163 -22.22 -31.01 -90.16
#